data_AF-A0A2V6ZLV7-F1
#
_entry.id   AF-A0A2V6ZLV7-F1
#
_cell.length_a   1.000
_cell.length_b   1.000
_cell.length_c   1.000
_cell.angle_alpha   90.00
_cell.angle_beta   90.00
_cell.angle_gamma   90.00
#
_symmetry.space_group_name_H-M   'P 1'
#
loop_
_entity.id
_entity.type
_entity.pdbx_description
1 polymer ?
#
loop_
_entity_poly.entity_id
_entity_poly.type
_entity_poly.pdbx_seq_one_letter_code
_entity_poly.pdbx_strand_id
1 'polypeptide(L)'
;ALVDLVQDDVILALKHNGRDLEPDHGGPMRLVLPKLYFWKSSKWLRAFEFLDVNPPGFWEQNGYHMHADPWTEERYSDQETRAMQQMRADAARKLRER
;
A
#
# COMPACT_ATOMS: atom_id res chain seq x y z
N ALA A 1 3.43 -5.37 -6.57
CA ALA A 1 2.29 -5.38 -5.62
C ALA A 1 2.21 -6.71 -4.85
N LEU A 2 1.78 -7.83 -5.44
CA LEU A 2 1.69 -9.10 -4.69
C LEU A 2 3.06 -9.63 -4.25
N VAL A 3 4.07 -9.49 -5.12
CA VAL A 3 5.47 -9.87 -4.81
C VAL A 3 5.99 -9.14 -3.56
N ASP A 4 5.64 -7.86 -3.40
CA ASP A 4 6.08 -7.03 -2.27
C ASP A 4 5.38 -7.44 -0.97
N LEU A 5 4.14 -7.94 -1.05
CA LEU A 5 3.35 -8.39 0.11
C LEU A 5 3.84 -9.73 0.68
N VAL A 6 4.42 -10.60 -0.16
CA VAL A 6 4.84 -11.96 0.23
C VAL A 6 6.34 -12.05 0.58
N GLN A 7 7.01 -10.92 0.76
CA GLN A 7 8.40 -10.89 1.22
C GLN A 7 8.49 -11.41 2.67
N ASP A 8 9.64 -11.99 3.00
CA ASP A 8 9.93 -12.60 4.30
C ASP A 8 9.92 -11.61 5.48
N ASP A 9 10.18 -10.33 5.20
CA ASP A 9 10.19 -9.24 6.17
C ASP A 9 8.85 -8.52 6.36
N VAL A 10 7.81 -8.91 5.60
CA VAL A 10 6.45 -8.36 5.77
C VAL A 10 5.75 -9.03 6.95
N ILE A 11 5.17 -8.21 7.83
CA ILE A 11 4.55 -8.71 9.07
C ILE A 11 3.14 -8.17 9.31
N LEU A 12 2.32 -9.04 9.89
CA LEU A 12 1.09 -8.65 10.59
C LEU A 12 1.43 -8.45 12.07
N ALA A 13 1.58 -7.20 12.47
CA ALA A 13 1.97 -6.84 13.83
C ALA A 13 0.74 -6.72 14.74
N LEU A 14 0.76 -7.50 15.83
CA LEU A 14 -0.20 -7.42 16.94
C LEU A 14 0.38 -6.67 18.16
N LYS A 15 1.71 -6.54 18.22
CA LYS A 15 2.45 -6.01 19.37
C LYS A 15 3.57 -5.06 18.95
N HIS A 16 3.89 -4.12 19.81
CA HIS A 16 5.03 -3.21 19.69
C HIS A 16 5.73 -3.08 21.06
N ASN A 17 7.04 -3.30 21.10
CA ASN A 17 7.84 -3.33 22.34
C ASN A 17 7.26 -4.25 23.43
N GLY A 18 6.80 -5.43 23.03
CA GLY A 18 6.25 -6.45 23.94
C GLY A 18 4.83 -6.16 24.45
N ARG A 19 4.25 -5.00 24.13
CA ARG A 19 2.87 -4.61 24.50
C ARG A 19 1.94 -4.74 23.30
N ASP A 20 0.65 -4.91 23.57
CA ASP A 20 -0.37 -4.88 22.51
C ASP A 20 -0.31 -3.55 21.77
N LEU A 21 -0.65 -3.59 20.48
CA LEU A 21 -0.61 -2.41 19.66
C LEU A 21 -1.69 -1.41 20.12
N GLU A 22 -1.27 -0.21 20.53
CA GLU A 22 -2.19 0.88 20.83
C GLU A 22 -3.02 1.26 19.59
N PRO A 23 -4.27 1.76 19.76
CA PRO A 23 -5.12 2.17 18.65
C PRO A 23 -4.41 3.14 17.67
N ASP A 24 -3.67 4.13 18.18
CA ASP A 24 -2.93 5.11 17.36
C ASP A 24 -1.85 4.48 16.49
N HIS A 25 -1.29 3.35 16.94
CA HIS A 25 -0.32 2.57 16.17
C HIS A 25 -0.97 1.59 15.19
N GLY A 26 -2.29 1.43 15.24
CA GLY A 26 -3.05 0.56 14.34
C GLY A 26 -3.62 -0.69 15.01
N GLY A 27 -3.76 -0.73 16.34
CA GLY A 27 -4.29 -1.89 17.06
C GLY A 27 -5.74 -2.22 16.71
N PRO A 28 -6.15 -3.50 16.74
CA PRO A 28 -5.43 -4.65 17.30
C PRO A 28 -4.43 -5.29 16.32
N MET A 29 -4.45 -4.91 15.03
CA MET A 29 -3.59 -5.49 14.02
C MET A 29 -3.24 -4.47 12.93
N ARG A 30 -1.97 -4.41 12.55
CA ARG A 30 -1.50 -3.63 11.41
C ARG A 30 -0.65 -4.47 10.47
N LEU A 31 -0.61 -4.05 9.21
CA LEU A 31 0.37 -4.51 8.23
C LEU A 31 1.63 -3.63 8.32
N VAL A 32 2.79 -4.23 8.08
CA VAL A 32 4.07 -3.52 7.93
C VAL A 32 4.81 -4.08 6.72
N LEU A 33 5.11 -3.20 5.76
CA LEU A 33 5.98 -3.47 4.61
C LEU A 33 7.27 -2.66 4.78
N PRO A 34 8.36 -3.25 5.31
CA PRO A 34 9.55 -2.49 5.69
C PRO A 34 10.24 -1.78 4.52
N LYS A 35 10.11 -2.30 3.31
CA LYS A 35 10.79 -1.81 2.10
C LYS A 35 10.05 -0.67 1.39
N LEU A 36 8.81 -0.37 1.77
CA LEU A 36 8.00 0.67 1.13
C LEU A 36 7.69 1.80 2.11
N TYR A 37 7.34 2.97 1.59
CA TYR A 37 6.85 4.05 2.43
C TYR A 37 5.63 3.64 3.25
N PHE A 38 5.52 4.24 4.44
CA PHE A 38 4.66 3.73 5.50
C PHE A 38 3.15 3.86 5.22
N TRP A 39 2.73 4.63 4.23
CA TRP A 39 1.32 4.67 3.84
C TRP A 39 0.83 3.35 3.21
N LYS A 40 1.75 2.49 2.76
CA LYS A 40 1.44 1.12 2.33
C LYS A 40 1.21 0.16 3.51
N SER A 41 1.63 0.54 4.71
CA SER A 41 1.53 -0.26 5.93
C SER A 41 0.23 0.04 6.69
N SER A 42 -0.88 -0.54 6.24
CA SER A 42 -2.22 -0.25 6.75
C SER A 42 -2.38 -0.49 8.26
N LYS A 43 -2.96 0.50 8.94
CA LYS A 43 -3.46 0.39 10.32
C LYS A 43 -4.85 -0.25 10.34
N TRP A 44 -5.22 -0.86 11.48
CA TRP A 44 -6.56 -1.40 11.73
C TRP A 44 -6.99 -2.42 10.65
N LEU A 45 -6.06 -3.30 10.27
CA LEU A 45 -6.26 -4.24 9.19
C LEU A 45 -7.40 -5.21 9.51
N ARG A 46 -8.35 -5.34 8.59
CA ARG A 46 -9.56 -6.18 8.76
C ARG A 46 -9.67 -7.32 7.77
N ALA A 47 -9.26 -7.08 6.52
CA ALA A 47 -9.34 -8.06 5.44
C ALA A 47 -8.32 -7.70 4.36
N PHE A 48 -8.00 -8.70 3.53
CA PHE A 48 -7.35 -8.50 2.24
C PHE A 48 -8.36 -8.77 1.14
N GLU A 49 -8.42 -7.87 0.17
CA GLU A 49 -9.19 -8.04 -1.05
C GLU A 49 -8.22 -8.22 -2.21
N PHE A 50 -8.39 -9.32 -2.96
CA PHE A 50 -7.58 -9.60 -4.12
C PHE A 50 -8.29 -9.12 -5.38
N LEU A 51 -7.62 -8.24 -6.12
CA LEU A 51 -8.12 -7.69 -7.38
C LEU A 51 -7.25 -8.15 -8.53
N ASP A 52 -7.86 -8.32 -9.70
CA ASP A 52 -7.20 -8.63 -10.97
C ASP A 52 -6.62 -7.38 -11.65
N VAL A 53 -6.81 -6.22 -11.04
CA VAL A 53 -6.31 -4.91 -11.45
C VAL A 53 -5.74 -4.17 -10.25
N ASN A 54 -4.82 -3.22 -10.49
CA ASN A 54 -4.21 -2.40 -9.44
C ASN A 54 -4.63 -0.92 -9.55
N PRO A 55 -5.88 -0.57 -9.19
CA PRO A 55 -6.36 0.80 -9.23
C PRO A 55 -5.76 1.64 -8.10
N PRO A 56 -5.65 2.97 -8.26
CA PRO A 56 -5.16 3.86 -7.21
C PRO A 56 -6.11 3.88 -6.01
N GLY A 57 -5.56 3.69 -4.80
CA GLY A 57 -6.28 3.79 -3.54
C GLY A 57 -6.35 5.22 -3.03
N PHE A 58 -6.70 5.39 -1.75
CA PHE A 58 -6.86 6.71 -1.13
C PHE A 58 -5.62 7.59 -1.30
N TRP A 59 -4.42 7.09 -0.95
CA TRP A 59 -3.20 7.89 -1.04
C TRP A 59 -2.82 8.20 -2.49
N GLU A 60 -2.91 7.23 -3.39
CA GLU A 60 -2.51 7.39 -4.78
C GLU A 60 -3.45 8.36 -5.54
N GLN A 61 -4.73 8.40 -5.18
CA GLN A 61 -5.67 9.41 -5.68
C GLN A 61 -5.36 10.82 -5.15
N ASN A 62 -4.65 10.93 -4.03
CA ASN A 62 -4.24 12.19 -3.41
C ASN A 62 -2.77 12.56 -3.71
N GLY A 63 -2.22 12.04 -4.82
CA GLY A 63 -0.93 12.46 -5.36
C GLY A 63 0.27 11.65 -4.87
N TYR A 64 0.07 10.52 -4.21
CA TYR A 64 1.17 9.62 -3.81
C TYR A 64 1.50 8.61 -4.91
N HIS A 65 2.74 8.13 -4.91
CA HIS A 65 3.23 7.18 -5.88
C HIS A 65 2.57 5.78 -5.74
N MET A 66 2.31 5.10 -6.86
CA MET A 66 1.69 3.76 -6.87
C MET A 66 2.50 2.71 -6.12
N HIS A 67 3.83 2.66 -6.30
CA HIS A 67 4.68 1.61 -5.74
C HIS A 67 5.23 1.97 -4.35
N ALA A 68 5.95 3.09 -4.24
CA ALA A 68 6.36 3.74 -3.00
C ALA A 68 7.69 3.26 -2.40
N ASP A 69 8.67 3.01 -3.25
CA ASP A 69 10.04 2.71 -2.83
C ASP A 69 10.78 3.99 -2.35
N PRO A 70 11.26 4.02 -1.08
CA PRO A 70 11.96 5.18 -0.54
C PRO A 70 13.36 5.38 -1.13
N TRP A 71 14.02 4.33 -1.64
CA TRP A 71 15.39 4.40 -2.16
C TRP A 71 15.44 4.97 -3.57
N THR A 72 14.39 4.75 -4.35
CA THR A 72 14.20 5.37 -5.68
C THR A 72 13.37 6.65 -5.62
N GLU A 73 13.18 7.20 -4.42
CA GLU A 73 12.45 8.44 -4.16
C GLU A 73 11.00 8.46 -4.66
N GLU A 74 10.32 7.32 -4.72
CA GLU A 74 8.94 7.20 -5.21
C GLU A 74 7.91 7.72 -4.18
N ARG A 75 7.91 9.03 -3.93
CA ARG A 75 7.00 9.65 -2.97
C ARG A 75 5.65 10.05 -3.59
N TYR A 76 5.71 10.68 -4.75
CA TYR A 76 4.59 11.36 -5.37
C TYR A 76 4.30 10.84 -6.77
N SER A 77 3.07 11.05 -7.23
CA SER A 77 2.61 10.55 -8.53
C SER A 77 3.32 11.19 -9.72
N ASP A 78 3.87 12.40 -9.57
CA ASP A 78 4.59 13.11 -10.64
C ASP A 78 5.91 12.44 -11.04
N GLN A 79 6.45 11.57 -10.17
CA GLN A 79 7.64 10.77 -10.42
C GLN A 79 7.35 9.52 -11.27
N GLU A 80 6.08 9.18 -11.46
CA GLU A 80 5.69 8.02 -12.27
C GLU A 80 5.85 8.30 -13.77
N THR A 81 6.22 7.26 -14.52
CA THR A 81 6.25 7.35 -15.98
C THR A 81 4.84 7.54 -16.56
N ARG A 82 4.76 8.08 -17.77
CA ARG A 82 3.49 8.20 -18.51
C ARG A 82 2.79 6.84 -18.69
N ALA A 83 3.55 5.76 -18.87
CA ALA A 83 3.01 4.41 -18.98
C ALA A 83 2.32 3.98 -17.68
N MET A 84 2.94 4.23 -16.52
CA MET A 84 2.35 3.95 -15.21
C MET A 84 1.08 4.76 -14.98
N GLN A 85 1.08 6.04 -15.37
CA GLN A 85 -0.11 6.89 -15.31
C GLN A 85 -1.27 6.32 -16.13
N GLN A 86 -0.99 5.84 -17.34
CA GLN A 86 -1.99 5.21 -18.19
C GLN A 86 -2.53 3.92 -17.56
N MET A 87 -1.65 3.06 -17.05
CA MET A 87 -2.03 1.81 -16.39
C MET A 87 -2.96 2.04 -15.19
N ARG A 88 -2.70 3.08 -14.39
CA ARG A 88 -3.57 3.43 -13.24
C ARG A 88 -4.98 3.83 -13.68
N ALA A 89 -5.08 4.60 -14.76
CA ALA A 89 -6.35 5.10 -15.27
C ALA A 89 -7.18 3.96 -15.85
N ASP A 90 -6.52 3.06 -16.58
CA ASP A 90 -7.13 1.86 -17.14
C ASP A 90 -7.59 0.89 -16.03
N ALA A 91 -6.79 0.69 -14.98
CA ALA A 91 -7.17 -0.13 -13.82
C ALA A 91 -8.39 0.46 -13.09
N ALA A 92 -8.43 1.78 -12.88
CA ALA A 92 -9.57 2.46 -12.26
C ALA A 92 -10.85 2.39 -13.12
N ARG A 93 -10.72 2.45 -14.45
CA ARG A 93 -11.85 2.24 -15.37
C ARG A 93 -12.37 0.81 -15.26
N LYS A 94 -11.49 -0.19 -15.38
CA LYS A 94 -11.86 -1.61 -15.33
C LYS A 94 -12.50 -2.01 -13.99
N LEU A 95 -12.07 -1.43 -12.86
CA LEU A 95 -12.72 -1.67 -11.57
C LEU A 95 -14.17 -1.12 -11.53
N ARG A 96 -14.44 0.04 -12.15
CA ARG A 96 -15.78 0.65 -12.18
C ARG A 96 -16.78 -0.07 -13.09
N GLU A 97 -16.28 -0.84 -14.03
CA GLU A 97 -17.09 -1.62 -14.98
C GLU A 97 -17.44 -3.04 -14.45
N ARG A 98 -16.90 -3.42 -13.29
CA ARG A 98 -17.22 -4.68 -12.60
C ARG A 98 -18.46 -4.53 -11.72
#